data_AF-A0A7W0FGR4-F1
#
_entry.id   AF-A0A7W0FGR4-F1
#
_cell.length_a   1.000
_cell.length_b   1.000
_cell.length_c   1.000
_cell.angle_alpha   90.00
_cell.angle_beta   90.00
_cell.angle_gamma   90.00
#
_symmetry.space_group_name_H-M   'P 1'
#
loop_
_entity.id
_entity.type
_entity.pdbx_description
1 polymer ?
#
loop_
_entity_poly.entity_id
_entity_poly.type
_entity_poly.pdbx_seq_one_letter_code
_entity_poly.pdbx_strand_id
1 'polypeptide(L)'
;MPENFPIKVGDRQFRLNGEPLSIYSGAVHYWRLDRDKWDDILTKVKGMGFNTVSIYIPWEAHEIERGKFDFGQINPSNDIDGFLTLCEQKELNIIVRPGPQINSELTWFGYPLRILDDVEMQAQTAWGSKAVLTQVPRPIPANSYSSEKFFAETALWYGAIFAILVKHQYPKGRILASQVDNEMAFFFHINPYESDFSPSSIRAYQKFLKDKYGSIEKLNRVYRSDYVSFEYVDAPRRFSAETHKDIPFHTDWIEYREFYLINSMDRLAKMIRARGFTVPLFHNYPHPLGPGGSVSGITTPFNLIGLEEKLDFVGFDIYSRKELYEHVKTVVSYVVGSSRYPYIPEFIAGVWPWYLNPGGFEDEEFVTKAALMHGIKGFSRYMIVERNRWLASP
;
A
#
# COMPACT_ATOMS: atom_id res chain seq x y z
N MET A 1 0.91 19.34 -10.83
CA MET A 1 1.95 20.04 -10.03
C MET A 1 2.40 21.29 -10.77
N PRO A 2 2.88 22.36 -10.10
CA PRO A 2 3.41 23.54 -10.78
C PRO A 2 4.54 23.16 -11.76
N GLU A 3 4.66 23.85 -12.90
CA GLU A 3 5.68 23.55 -13.94
C GLU A 3 7.13 23.52 -13.42
N ASN A 4 7.38 24.23 -12.30
CA ASN A 4 8.67 24.37 -11.64
C ASN A 4 8.84 23.52 -10.38
N PHE A 5 7.99 22.51 -10.14
CA PHE A 5 8.21 21.61 -9.01
C PHE A 5 9.46 20.76 -9.27
N PRO A 6 10.38 20.64 -8.29
CA PRO A 6 11.68 20.04 -8.52
C PRO A 6 11.64 18.51 -8.69
N ILE A 7 10.55 17.85 -8.29
CA ILE A 7 10.36 16.42 -8.50
C ILE A 7 9.33 16.19 -9.60
N LYS A 8 9.69 15.40 -10.62
CA LYS A 8 8.78 14.99 -11.69
C LYS A 8 8.81 13.48 -11.86
N VAL A 9 7.63 12.87 -11.95
CA VAL A 9 7.45 11.45 -12.20
C VAL A 9 6.62 11.28 -13.46
N GLY A 10 7.12 10.48 -14.40
CA GLY A 10 6.50 10.30 -15.71
C GLY A 10 7.49 9.75 -16.73
N ASP A 11 6.98 9.32 -17.88
CA ASP A 11 7.79 8.75 -18.97
C ASP A 11 8.74 7.62 -18.51
N ARG A 12 8.30 6.83 -17.52
CA ARG A 12 9.06 5.75 -16.87
C ARG A 12 10.32 6.24 -16.13
N GLN A 13 10.30 7.47 -15.63
CA GLN A 13 11.43 8.09 -14.93
C GLN A 13 10.98 8.84 -13.69
N PHE A 14 11.87 8.86 -12.70
CA PHE A 14 11.82 9.77 -11.57
C PHE A 14 12.92 10.81 -11.78
N ARG A 15 12.58 12.10 -11.77
CA ARG A 15 13.52 13.20 -11.97
C ARG A 15 13.56 14.10 -10.75
N LEU A 16 14.77 14.43 -10.30
CA LEU A 16 15.04 15.40 -9.25
C LEU A 16 15.83 16.55 -9.85
N ASN A 17 15.27 17.77 -9.79
CA ASN A 17 15.82 18.98 -10.42
C ASN A 17 16.11 18.84 -11.92
N GLY A 18 15.25 18.11 -12.63
CA GLY A 18 15.41 17.85 -14.07
C GLY A 18 16.28 16.64 -14.40
N GLU A 19 17.12 16.19 -13.47
CA GLU A 19 18.02 15.04 -13.69
C GLU A 19 17.34 13.71 -13.33
N PRO A 20 17.48 12.65 -14.14
CA PRO A 20 17.02 11.31 -13.80
C PRO A 20 17.67 10.80 -12.51
N LEU A 21 16.86 10.26 -11.60
CA LEU A 21 17.29 9.64 -10.36
C LEU A 21 16.77 8.19 -10.29
N SER A 22 17.69 7.24 -10.23
CA SER A 22 17.35 5.87 -9.81
C SER A 22 17.28 5.80 -8.29
N ILE A 23 16.11 5.47 -7.75
CA ILE A 23 15.92 5.31 -6.30
C ILE A 23 16.38 3.91 -5.92
N TYR A 24 17.52 3.83 -5.22
CA TYR A 24 17.99 2.60 -4.58
C TYR A 24 17.85 2.80 -3.08
N SER A 25 16.75 2.26 -2.55
CA SER A 25 16.36 2.44 -1.17
C SER A 25 16.61 1.20 -0.35
N GLY A 26 16.89 1.39 0.93
CA GLY A 26 16.90 0.34 1.94
C GLY A 26 15.91 0.65 3.05
N ALA A 27 15.06 -0.30 3.40
CA ALA A 27 14.07 -0.12 4.45
C ALA A 27 14.69 -0.20 5.84
N VAL A 28 14.53 0.87 6.64
CA VAL A 28 15.08 1.01 8.00
C VAL A 28 13.96 1.43 8.96
N HIS A 29 13.57 0.54 9.86
CA HIS A 29 12.44 0.78 10.78
C HIS A 29 12.89 1.36 12.10
N TYR A 30 13.09 2.68 12.11
CA TYR A 30 13.65 3.44 13.24
C TYR A 30 12.98 3.15 14.60
N TRP A 31 11.65 2.98 14.64
CA TRP A 31 10.88 2.73 15.87
C TRP A 31 11.17 1.35 16.50
N ARG A 32 11.87 0.47 15.80
CA ARG A 32 12.32 -0.85 16.30
C ARG A 32 13.79 -0.88 16.69
N LEU A 33 14.47 0.26 16.58
CA LEU A 33 15.89 0.41 16.84
C LEU A 33 16.08 1.37 18.00
N ASP A 34 17.08 1.09 18.84
CA ASP A 34 17.49 2.06 19.86
C ASP A 34 18.02 3.32 19.17
N ARG A 35 17.61 4.49 19.66
CA ARG A 35 17.94 5.79 19.07
C ARG A 35 19.43 6.03 18.88
N ASP A 36 20.27 5.51 19.78
CA ASP A 36 21.74 5.62 19.71
C ASP A 36 22.35 4.79 18.56
N LYS A 37 21.63 3.83 17.98
CA LYS A 37 22.09 3.00 16.86
C LYS A 37 21.81 3.60 15.49
N TRP A 38 20.93 4.60 15.40
CA TRP A 38 20.51 5.15 14.11
C TRP A 38 21.68 5.69 13.29
N ASP A 39 22.63 6.36 13.94
CA ASP A 39 23.77 6.97 13.25
C ASP A 39 24.67 5.92 12.57
N ASP A 40 25.05 4.88 13.30
CA ASP A 40 25.88 3.78 12.78
C ASP A 40 25.15 3.01 11.67
N ILE A 41 23.87 2.69 11.87
CA ILE A 41 23.05 1.98 10.89
C ILE A 41 22.95 2.79 9.59
N LEU A 42 22.58 4.07 9.65
CA LEU A 42 22.46 4.90 8.46
C LEU A 42 23.81 5.11 7.75
N THR A 43 24.91 5.14 8.50
CA THR A 43 26.27 5.16 7.91
C THR A 43 26.54 3.89 7.11
N LYS A 44 26.18 2.71 7.65
CA LYS A 44 26.29 1.44 6.95
C LYS A 44 25.37 1.37 5.72
N VAL A 45 24.12 1.85 5.84
CA VAL A 45 23.18 1.91 4.70
C VAL A 45 23.76 2.75 3.55
N LYS A 46 24.29 3.93 3.85
CA LYS A 46 24.98 4.76 2.84
C LYS A 46 26.22 4.05 2.28
N GLY A 47 26.99 3.37 3.14
CA GLY A 47 28.17 2.58 2.76
C GLY A 47 27.89 1.41 1.83
N MET A 48 26.69 0.81 1.90
CA MET A 48 26.22 -0.22 0.96
C MET A 48 25.83 0.35 -0.42
N GLY A 49 25.85 1.67 -0.60
CA GLY A 49 25.52 2.33 -1.86
C GLY A 49 24.05 2.70 -2.03
N PHE A 50 23.21 2.53 -1.00
CA PHE A 50 21.85 3.06 -1.02
C PHE A 50 21.88 4.58 -0.97
N ASN A 51 21.12 5.22 -1.87
CA ASN A 51 20.99 6.67 -1.90
C ASN A 51 19.74 7.18 -1.16
N THR A 52 18.86 6.25 -0.79
CA THR A 52 17.56 6.52 -0.19
C THR A 52 17.33 5.56 0.98
N VAL A 53 16.59 6.02 1.98
CA VAL A 53 16.00 5.15 3.01
C VAL A 53 14.49 5.15 2.89
N SER A 54 13.86 3.99 3.08
CA SER A 54 12.42 3.85 3.15
C SER A 54 12.01 3.52 4.58
N ILE A 55 11.02 4.23 5.10
CA ILE A 55 10.56 4.03 6.48
C ILE A 55 9.04 3.91 6.53
N TYR A 56 8.56 2.91 7.24
CA TYR A 56 7.19 2.89 7.74
C TYR A 56 7.05 3.78 8.98
N ILE A 57 5.82 4.22 9.25
CA ILE A 57 5.47 4.99 10.44
C ILE A 57 4.19 4.37 11.01
N PRO A 58 4.29 3.42 11.97
CA PRO A 58 3.13 2.73 12.51
C PRO A 58 2.28 3.67 13.34
N TRP A 59 1.01 3.79 13.01
CA TRP A 59 0.09 4.58 13.82
C TRP A 59 0.03 4.06 15.27
N GLU A 60 -0.01 2.74 15.48
CA GLU A 60 -0.01 2.13 16.83
C GLU A 60 1.23 2.45 17.67
N ALA A 61 2.38 2.70 17.04
CA ALA A 61 3.61 3.03 17.75
C ALA A 61 3.61 4.47 18.28
N HIS A 62 2.86 5.36 17.63
CA HIS A 62 2.82 6.78 17.94
C HIS A 62 1.57 7.21 18.69
N GLU A 63 0.41 6.59 18.47
CA GLU A 63 -0.82 6.98 19.18
C GLU A 63 -1.02 6.13 20.45
N ILE A 64 -0.61 6.69 21.60
CA ILE A 64 -0.73 6.02 22.91
C ILE A 64 -2.21 5.91 23.33
N GLU A 65 -2.94 7.00 23.13
CA GLU A 65 -4.39 7.09 23.31
C GLU A 65 -4.96 7.91 22.16
N ARG A 66 -6.25 7.76 21.84
CA ARG A 66 -6.87 8.49 20.72
C ARG A 66 -6.57 10.00 20.80
N GLY A 67 -5.82 10.52 19.83
CA GLY A 67 -5.41 11.92 19.73
C GLY A 67 -4.22 12.34 20.60
N LYS A 68 -3.63 11.43 21.39
CA LYS A 68 -2.40 11.66 22.17
C LYS A 68 -1.25 10.89 21.53
N PHE A 69 -0.30 11.64 20.99
CA PHE A 69 0.80 11.08 20.22
C PHE A 69 2.15 11.20 20.95
N ASP A 70 2.98 10.18 20.81
CA ASP A 70 4.39 10.17 21.17
C ASP A 70 5.26 10.12 19.91
N PHE A 71 6.01 11.19 19.72
CA PHE A 71 6.99 11.35 18.66
C PHE A 71 8.39 11.52 19.28
N GLY A 72 8.72 10.75 20.31
CA GLY A 72 10.03 10.78 20.96
C GLY A 72 10.03 11.35 22.39
N GLN A 73 8.90 11.88 22.87
CA GLN A 73 8.80 12.50 24.20
C GLN A 73 8.76 11.45 25.32
N ILE A 74 8.20 10.27 25.05
CA ILE A 74 8.07 9.16 26.00
C ILE A 74 9.03 8.03 25.62
N ASN A 75 8.95 7.55 24.38
CA ASN A 75 9.90 6.57 23.85
C ASN A 75 10.85 7.24 22.83
N PRO A 76 12.16 7.38 23.14
CA PRO A 76 13.11 8.01 22.22
C PRO A 76 13.17 7.36 20.83
N SER A 77 12.88 6.07 20.69
CA SER A 77 12.84 5.40 19.39
C SER A 77 11.68 5.87 18.49
N ASN A 78 10.69 6.55 19.04
CA ASN A 78 9.59 7.15 18.30
C ASN A 78 9.91 8.57 17.77
N ASP A 79 11.12 9.09 17.99
CA ASP A 79 11.58 10.41 17.53
C ASP A 79 11.75 10.49 16.01
N ILE A 80 10.63 10.55 15.29
CA ILE A 80 10.60 10.60 13.82
C ILE A 80 11.20 11.90 13.27
N ASP A 81 10.99 13.05 13.92
CA ASP A 81 11.57 14.34 13.52
C ASP A 81 13.10 14.25 13.58
N GLY A 82 13.64 13.75 14.69
CA GLY A 82 15.08 13.50 14.86
C GLY A 82 15.65 12.47 13.88
N PHE A 83 14.93 11.39 13.59
CA PHE A 83 15.35 10.39 12.60
C PHE A 83 15.43 10.98 11.18
N LEU A 84 14.44 11.79 10.77
CA LEU A 84 14.42 12.45 9.47
C LEU A 84 15.56 13.47 9.35
N THR A 85 15.79 14.29 10.40
CA THR A 85 16.94 15.20 10.45
C THR A 85 18.26 14.46 10.31
N LEU A 86 18.42 13.31 10.97
CA LEU A 86 19.65 12.52 10.86
C LEU A 86 19.86 11.96 9.45
N CYS A 87 18.80 11.49 8.78
CA CYS A 87 18.86 11.08 7.38
C CYS A 87 19.31 12.25 6.47
N GLU A 88 18.78 13.45 6.71
CA GLU A 88 19.14 14.67 5.97
C GLU A 88 20.62 15.04 6.16
N GLN A 89 21.12 14.99 7.40
CA GLN A 89 22.53 15.25 7.73
C GLN A 89 23.47 14.24 7.06
N LYS A 90 23.03 12.99 6.92
CA LYS A 90 23.77 11.94 6.20
C LYS A 90 23.60 11.99 4.69
N GLU A 91 22.87 12.98 4.19
CA GLU A 91 22.60 13.19 2.78
C GLU A 91 21.85 12.04 2.09
N LEU A 92 21.05 11.29 2.85
CA LEU A 92 20.18 10.26 2.33
C LEU A 92 18.86 10.89 1.88
N ASN A 93 18.37 10.46 0.72
CA ASN A 93 16.99 10.72 0.34
C ASN A 93 16.03 9.88 1.19
N ILE A 94 14.78 10.29 1.29
CA ILE A 94 13.82 9.63 2.19
C ILE A 94 12.53 9.30 1.44
N ILE A 95 12.04 8.09 1.65
CA ILE A 95 10.68 7.67 1.31
C ILE A 95 9.96 7.35 2.63
N VAL A 96 8.81 7.98 2.85
CA VAL A 96 7.99 7.73 4.05
C VAL A 96 6.76 6.92 3.69
N ARG A 97 6.34 6.03 4.58
CA ARG A 97 5.18 5.15 4.39
C ARG A 97 4.31 5.26 5.65
N PRO A 98 3.50 6.33 5.78
CA PRO A 98 2.76 6.64 7.01
C PRO A 98 1.47 5.83 7.23
N GLY A 99 1.18 4.85 6.38
CA GLY A 99 -0.03 4.05 6.48
C GLY A 99 -1.28 4.76 5.96
N PRO A 100 -2.48 4.49 6.52
CA PRO A 100 -2.70 3.98 7.87
C PRO A 100 -2.41 2.48 8.05
N GLN A 101 -2.56 1.65 7.00
CA GLN A 101 -2.03 0.29 7.00
C GLN A 101 -0.54 0.30 6.64
N ILE A 102 0.29 -0.38 7.43
CA ILE A 102 1.71 -0.55 7.09
C ILE A 102 2.18 -2.01 7.09
N ASN A 103 1.34 -2.95 7.55
CA ASN A 103 1.75 -4.33 7.80
C ASN A 103 3.03 -4.39 8.67
N SER A 104 4.18 -4.66 8.05
CA SER A 104 5.47 -4.78 8.71
C SER A 104 5.57 -5.95 9.70
N GLU A 105 4.74 -6.99 9.57
CA GLU A 105 4.69 -8.11 10.53
C GLU A 105 4.38 -7.64 11.97
N LEU A 106 3.76 -6.46 12.11
CA LEU A 106 3.16 -6.01 13.36
C LEU A 106 1.86 -6.78 13.60
N THR A 107 1.56 -7.06 14.87
CA THR A 107 0.38 -7.86 15.22
C THR A 107 -0.91 -7.22 14.74
N TRP A 108 -0.98 -5.89 14.66
CA TRP A 108 -2.17 -5.14 14.23
C TRP A 108 -1.95 -4.36 12.94
N PHE A 109 -0.95 -4.74 12.14
CA PHE A 109 -0.66 -4.12 10.84
C PHE A 109 -0.35 -2.61 10.92
N GLY A 110 0.05 -2.13 12.10
CA GLY A 110 0.31 -0.73 12.39
C GLY A 110 -0.90 0.07 12.89
N TYR A 111 -2.07 -0.56 13.03
CA TYR A 111 -3.28 0.10 13.55
C TYR A 111 -3.35 0.06 15.07
N PRO A 112 -3.77 1.15 15.74
CA PRO A 112 -4.25 1.06 17.10
C PRO A 112 -5.41 0.05 17.17
N LEU A 113 -5.41 -0.84 18.17
CA LEU A 113 -6.40 -1.92 18.28
C LEU A 113 -7.85 -1.43 18.19
N ARG A 114 -8.15 -0.23 18.73
CA ARG A 114 -9.46 0.44 18.66
C ARG A 114 -9.98 0.62 17.22
N ILE A 115 -9.10 0.71 16.22
CA ILE A 115 -9.49 0.82 14.81
C ILE A 115 -10.01 -0.53 14.31
N LEU A 116 -9.31 -1.61 14.65
CA LEU A 116 -9.66 -2.97 14.22
C LEU A 116 -10.87 -3.53 14.97
N ASP A 117 -11.10 -3.12 16.21
CA ASP A 117 -12.21 -3.61 17.05
C ASP A 117 -13.55 -2.93 16.76
N ASP A 118 -13.55 -1.81 16.05
CA ASP A 118 -14.78 -1.05 15.76
C ASP A 118 -15.61 -1.72 14.66
N VAL A 119 -16.78 -2.23 15.02
CA VAL A 119 -17.68 -2.97 14.12
C VAL A 119 -18.14 -2.12 12.93
N GLU A 120 -18.23 -0.79 13.06
CA GLU A 120 -18.63 0.10 11.96
C GLU A 120 -17.50 0.32 10.93
N MET A 121 -16.27 -0.02 11.29
CA MET A 121 -15.10 0.05 10.42
C MET A 121 -14.69 -1.31 9.87
N GLN A 122 -15.29 -2.41 10.32
CA GLN A 122 -14.92 -3.76 9.88
C GLN A 122 -15.55 -4.10 8.52
N ALA A 123 -14.74 -4.68 7.64
CA ALA A 123 -15.21 -5.30 6.42
C ALA A 123 -15.97 -6.60 6.73
N GLN A 124 -16.95 -6.92 5.89
CA GLN A 124 -17.76 -8.14 6.04
C GLN A 124 -17.59 -9.07 4.85
N THR A 125 -17.71 -10.36 5.13
CA THR A 125 -17.77 -11.40 4.10
C THR A 125 -19.11 -11.38 3.37
N ALA A 126 -19.21 -12.12 2.25
CA ALA A 126 -20.47 -12.28 1.52
C ALA A 126 -21.64 -12.77 2.40
N TRP A 127 -21.36 -13.42 3.53
CA TRP A 127 -22.34 -14.00 4.45
C TRP A 127 -22.56 -13.15 5.71
N GLY A 128 -22.01 -11.94 5.76
CA GLY A 128 -22.21 -10.98 6.86
C GLY A 128 -21.33 -11.21 8.10
N SER A 129 -20.44 -12.20 8.08
CA SER A 129 -19.43 -12.37 9.13
C SER A 129 -18.27 -11.38 8.95
N LYS A 130 -17.46 -11.18 10.00
CA LYS A 130 -16.24 -10.35 9.90
C LYS A 130 -15.26 -10.96 8.90
N ALA A 131 -14.79 -10.17 7.95
CA ALA A 131 -13.64 -10.55 7.13
C ALA A 131 -12.39 -10.51 8.01
N VAL A 132 -11.65 -11.61 8.06
CA VAL A 132 -10.47 -11.76 8.92
C VAL A 132 -9.30 -12.34 8.14
N LEU A 133 -8.15 -11.69 8.27
CA LEU A 133 -6.89 -12.25 7.83
C LEU A 133 -6.40 -13.25 8.87
N THR A 134 -6.28 -14.51 8.44
CA THR A 134 -5.75 -15.59 9.28
C THR A 134 -4.23 -15.60 9.25
N GLN A 135 -3.60 -14.66 9.96
CA GLN A 135 -2.16 -14.66 10.20
C GLN A 135 -1.83 -15.03 11.65
N VAL A 136 -0.66 -15.63 11.86
CA VAL A 136 -0.14 -15.94 13.19
C VAL A 136 0.31 -14.63 13.86
N PRO A 137 0.03 -14.39 15.16
CA PRO A 137 -0.54 -15.32 16.14
C PRO A 137 -2.06 -15.22 16.36
N ARG A 138 -2.76 -14.24 15.77
CA ARG A 138 -4.20 -14.03 15.97
C ARG A 138 -4.87 -13.58 14.67
N PRO A 139 -6.12 -14.00 14.40
CA PRO A 139 -6.90 -13.43 13.30
C PRO A 139 -7.08 -11.93 13.46
N ILE A 140 -6.91 -11.19 12.36
CA ILE A 140 -6.96 -9.73 12.34
C ILE A 140 -8.17 -9.31 11.50
N PRO A 141 -9.14 -8.56 12.07
CA PRO A 141 -10.27 -8.03 11.30
C PRO A 141 -9.79 -7.09 10.18
N ALA A 142 -10.33 -7.27 8.99
CA ALA A 142 -10.10 -6.35 7.87
C ALA A 142 -10.92 -5.06 8.08
N ASN A 143 -10.34 -3.90 7.75
CA ASN A 143 -11.06 -2.63 7.75
C ASN A 143 -11.78 -2.39 6.42
N SER A 144 -12.96 -1.78 6.49
CA SER A 144 -13.72 -1.26 5.37
C SER A 144 -13.31 0.18 5.07
N TYR A 145 -12.66 0.37 3.93
CA TYR A 145 -12.33 1.66 3.33
C TYR A 145 -13.54 2.28 2.59
N SER A 146 -14.75 1.76 2.83
CA SER A 146 -16.00 2.50 2.56
C SER A 146 -16.56 3.20 3.81
N SER A 147 -16.00 2.93 5.00
CA SER A 147 -16.45 3.50 6.26
C SER A 147 -15.97 4.95 6.41
N GLU A 148 -16.89 5.90 6.55
CA GLU A 148 -16.56 7.30 6.84
C GLU A 148 -15.83 7.46 8.18
N LYS A 149 -16.15 6.60 9.15
CA LYS A 149 -15.50 6.58 10.46
C LYS A 149 -14.02 6.22 10.34
N PHE A 150 -13.68 5.27 9.48
CA PHE A 150 -12.29 4.92 9.19
C PHE A 150 -11.49 6.11 8.65
N PHE A 151 -12.05 6.86 7.70
CA PHE A 151 -11.40 8.06 7.18
C PHE A 151 -11.32 9.18 8.22
N ALA A 152 -12.33 9.32 9.10
CA ALA A 152 -12.29 10.31 10.18
C ALA A 152 -11.17 9.99 11.20
N GLU A 153 -11.00 8.72 11.56
CA GLU A 153 -9.90 8.28 12.43
C GLU A 153 -8.55 8.42 11.74
N THR A 154 -8.45 8.05 10.46
CA THR A 154 -7.23 8.26 9.67
C THR A 154 -6.89 9.75 9.53
N ALA A 155 -7.89 10.63 9.50
CA ALA A 155 -7.67 12.08 9.46
C ALA A 155 -7.02 12.59 10.75
N LEU A 156 -7.37 12.02 11.91
CA LEU A 156 -6.73 12.33 13.18
C LEU A 156 -5.24 11.95 13.13
N TRP A 157 -4.93 10.73 12.69
CA TRP A 157 -3.55 10.25 12.51
C TRP A 157 -2.76 11.12 11.54
N TYR A 158 -3.28 11.31 10.32
CA TYR A 158 -2.63 12.13 9.31
C TYR A 158 -2.43 13.57 9.78
N GLY A 159 -3.35 14.12 10.59
CA GLY A 159 -3.21 15.45 11.18
C GLY A 159 -1.96 15.58 12.02
N ALA A 160 -1.66 14.57 12.84
CA ALA A 160 -0.48 14.55 13.69
C ALA A 160 0.80 14.29 12.90
N ILE A 161 0.86 13.21 12.11
CA ILE A 161 2.12 12.82 11.46
C ILE A 161 2.55 13.79 10.35
N PHE A 162 1.62 14.28 9.53
CA PHE A 162 1.99 15.22 8.46
C PHE A 162 2.36 16.61 8.97
N ALA A 163 2.01 16.98 10.20
CA ALA A 163 2.55 18.20 10.82
C ALA A 163 4.08 18.14 11.01
N ILE A 164 4.65 16.92 11.04
CA ILE A 164 6.10 16.68 11.07
C ILE A 164 6.62 16.50 9.63
N LEU A 165 6.05 15.57 8.86
CA LEU A 165 6.58 15.19 7.54
C LEU A 165 6.69 16.36 6.55
N VAL A 166 5.77 17.33 6.60
CA VAL A 166 5.81 18.49 5.70
C VAL A 166 7.05 19.38 5.90
N LYS A 167 7.70 19.34 7.06
CA LYS A 167 8.94 20.09 7.32
C LYS A 167 10.14 19.48 6.59
N HIS A 168 10.12 18.17 6.41
CA HIS A 168 11.19 17.37 5.83
C HIS A 168 10.99 17.06 4.33
N GLN A 169 9.91 17.54 3.74
CA GLN A 169 9.67 17.34 2.31
C GLN A 169 10.64 18.16 1.46
N TYR A 170 11.10 17.58 0.36
CA TYR A 170 11.91 18.29 -0.63
C TYR A 170 11.14 19.51 -1.19
N PRO A 171 11.79 20.66 -1.47
CA PRO A 171 13.24 20.92 -1.45
C PRO A 171 13.83 21.36 -0.11
N LYS A 172 13.02 21.54 0.94
CA LYS A 172 13.53 22.02 2.24
C LYS A 172 14.18 20.91 3.07
N GLY A 173 13.64 19.69 2.99
CA GLY A 173 14.26 18.48 3.50
C GLY A 173 14.57 17.49 2.39
N ARG A 174 14.60 16.20 2.71
CA ARG A 174 14.98 15.13 1.76
C ARG A 174 13.93 14.05 1.52
N ILE A 175 12.69 14.22 1.99
CA ILE A 175 11.60 13.32 1.59
C ILE A 175 11.26 13.56 0.12
N LEU A 176 11.44 12.52 -0.70
CA LEU A 176 11.23 12.56 -2.16
C LEU A 176 9.90 11.95 -2.58
N ALA A 177 9.34 11.03 -1.81
CA ALA A 177 8.03 10.43 -2.07
C ALA A 177 7.40 9.92 -0.77
N SER A 178 6.08 9.72 -0.79
CA SER A 178 5.36 9.03 0.28
C SER A 178 4.47 7.94 -0.28
N GLN A 179 4.49 6.76 0.34
CA GLN A 179 3.50 5.74 0.06
C GLN A 179 2.17 6.12 0.71
N VAL A 180 1.06 5.87 0.03
CA VAL A 180 -0.30 5.99 0.57
C VAL A 180 -0.74 4.58 0.97
N ASP A 181 -1.01 4.34 2.26
CA ASP A 181 -1.38 3.00 2.75
C ASP A 181 -0.31 1.91 2.47
N ASN A 182 -0.66 0.62 2.54
CA ASN A 182 0.22 -0.48 2.16
C ASN A 182 -0.56 -1.68 1.65
N GLU A 183 -0.20 -2.17 0.46
CA GLU A 183 -0.74 -3.40 -0.12
C GLU A 183 -2.27 -3.47 -0.04
N MET A 184 -2.95 -2.36 -0.38
CA MET A 184 -4.40 -2.29 -0.22
C MET A 184 -5.05 -3.22 -1.23
N ALA A 185 -5.40 -4.41 -0.76
CA ALA A 185 -5.92 -5.51 -1.55
C ALA A 185 -7.06 -6.19 -0.78
N PHE A 186 -7.98 -5.40 -0.24
CA PHE A 186 -9.04 -5.87 0.67
C PHE A 186 -8.50 -6.67 1.85
N PHE A 187 -7.35 -6.26 2.39
CA PHE A 187 -6.69 -7.02 3.46
C PHE A 187 -6.42 -8.49 3.07
N PHE A 188 -6.00 -8.69 1.81
CA PHE A 188 -5.77 -9.97 1.13
C PHE A 188 -7.02 -10.80 0.79
N HIS A 189 -8.22 -10.28 1.04
CA HIS A 189 -9.48 -10.90 0.58
C HIS A 189 -9.80 -10.54 -0.89
N ILE A 190 -8.89 -10.87 -1.81
CA ILE A 190 -8.91 -10.41 -3.20
C ILE A 190 -9.88 -11.16 -4.13
N ASN A 191 -10.43 -12.30 -3.69
CA ASN A 191 -11.42 -13.03 -4.48
C ASN A 191 -12.71 -12.21 -4.55
N PRO A 192 -13.31 -12.00 -5.76
CA PRO A 192 -14.48 -11.15 -5.97
C PRO A 192 -15.62 -11.30 -4.97
N TYR A 193 -15.86 -12.48 -4.41
CA TYR A 193 -16.99 -12.72 -3.51
C TYR A 193 -16.61 -12.84 -2.04
N GLU A 194 -15.38 -12.47 -1.68
CA GLU A 194 -14.87 -12.69 -0.32
C GLU A 194 -15.17 -11.52 0.62
N SER A 195 -14.96 -10.28 0.17
CA SER A 195 -15.23 -9.03 0.89
C SER A 195 -15.30 -7.87 -0.12
N ASP A 196 -15.62 -6.63 0.19
CA ASP A 196 -16.21 -6.12 1.41
C ASP A 196 -17.71 -5.94 1.18
N PHE A 197 -18.52 -6.68 1.94
CA PHE A 197 -19.97 -6.62 1.89
C PHE A 197 -20.57 -5.90 3.11
N SER A 198 -19.76 -5.11 3.81
CA SER A 198 -20.23 -4.26 4.89
C SER A 198 -21.36 -3.33 4.40
N PRO A 199 -22.28 -2.90 5.28
CA PRO A 199 -23.36 -1.99 4.88
C PRO A 199 -22.87 -0.71 4.20
N SER A 200 -21.70 -0.17 4.58
CA SER A 200 -21.09 0.98 3.92
C SER A 200 -20.63 0.66 2.50
N SER A 201 -20.08 -0.52 2.26
CA SER A 201 -19.61 -0.93 0.93
C SER A 201 -20.79 -1.20 -0.01
N ILE A 202 -21.86 -1.83 0.47
CA ILE A 202 -23.09 -2.00 -0.32
C ILE A 202 -23.68 -0.65 -0.74
N ARG A 203 -23.75 0.33 0.17
CA ARG A 203 -24.20 1.69 -0.19
C ARG A 203 -23.29 2.37 -1.20
N ALA A 204 -21.97 2.18 -1.07
CA ALA A 204 -21.01 2.72 -2.04
C ALA A 204 -21.14 2.04 -3.41
N TYR A 205 -21.42 0.74 -3.46
CA TYR A 205 -21.72 -0.01 -4.69
C TYR A 205 -23.00 0.49 -5.36
N GLN A 206 -24.08 0.68 -4.60
CA GLN A 206 -25.33 1.22 -5.11
C GLN A 206 -25.15 2.62 -5.72
N LYS A 207 -24.32 3.47 -5.07
CA LYS A 207 -23.94 4.77 -5.62
C LYS A 207 -23.13 4.61 -6.92
N PHE A 208 -22.15 3.72 -6.94
CA PHE A 208 -21.36 3.42 -8.14
C PHE A 208 -22.26 3.00 -9.32
N LEU A 209 -23.23 2.12 -9.08
CA LEU A 209 -24.21 1.71 -10.09
C LEU A 209 -25.07 2.88 -10.58
N LYS A 210 -25.49 3.77 -9.67
CA LYS A 210 -26.23 4.98 -10.02
C LYS A 210 -25.42 5.88 -10.93
N ASP A 211 -24.15 6.10 -10.63
CA ASP A 211 -23.24 6.92 -11.44
C ASP A 211 -22.98 6.27 -12.81
N LYS A 212 -22.83 4.93 -12.86
CA LYS A 212 -22.61 4.16 -14.09
C LYS A 212 -23.82 4.14 -15.03
N TYR A 213 -25.00 3.85 -14.51
CA TYR A 213 -26.21 3.65 -15.33
C TYR A 213 -27.05 4.91 -15.50
N GLY A 214 -26.98 5.85 -14.56
CA GLY A 214 -27.74 7.09 -14.54
C GLY A 214 -29.23 6.94 -14.19
N SER A 215 -29.85 5.79 -14.47
CA SER A 215 -31.24 5.51 -14.09
C SER A 215 -31.46 4.01 -13.80
N ILE A 216 -32.43 3.71 -12.92
CA ILE A 216 -32.72 2.33 -12.52
C ILE A 216 -33.31 1.52 -13.67
N GLU A 217 -34.04 2.17 -14.59
CA GLU A 217 -34.61 1.52 -15.78
C GLU A 217 -33.51 1.02 -16.73
N LYS A 218 -32.41 1.75 -16.85
CA LYS A 218 -31.26 1.32 -17.65
C LYS A 218 -30.57 0.11 -17.02
N LEU A 219 -30.35 0.14 -15.71
CA LEU A 219 -29.80 -1.01 -14.97
C LEU A 219 -30.71 -2.22 -15.12
N ASN A 220 -32.02 -2.07 -14.87
CA ASN A 220 -33.00 -3.16 -14.97
C ASN A 220 -33.04 -3.80 -16.36
N ARG A 221 -32.87 -3.02 -17.45
CA ARG A 221 -32.76 -3.58 -18.81
C ARG A 221 -31.52 -4.45 -18.96
N VAL A 222 -30.39 -4.05 -18.37
CA VAL A 222 -29.12 -4.78 -18.45
C VAL A 222 -29.13 -6.03 -17.55
N TYR A 223 -29.60 -5.89 -16.32
CA TYR A 223 -29.66 -6.98 -15.34
C TYR A 223 -30.86 -7.91 -15.55
N ARG A 224 -31.84 -7.50 -16.36
CA ARG A 224 -33.14 -8.17 -16.54
C ARG A 224 -33.87 -8.34 -15.21
N SER A 225 -33.83 -7.28 -14.40
CA SER A 225 -34.43 -7.17 -13.07
C SER A 225 -35.55 -6.13 -13.06
N ASP A 226 -36.22 -6.00 -11.92
CA ASP A 226 -37.34 -5.10 -11.68
C ASP A 226 -37.13 -4.26 -10.40
N TYR A 227 -35.88 -3.92 -10.08
CA TYR A 227 -35.56 -3.07 -8.93
C TYR A 227 -36.29 -1.74 -8.99
N VAL A 228 -36.93 -1.35 -7.89
CA VAL A 228 -37.67 -0.08 -7.81
C VAL A 228 -36.76 1.15 -7.67
N SER A 229 -35.56 0.96 -7.12
CA SER A 229 -34.53 2.00 -6.99
C SER A 229 -33.15 1.36 -6.72
N PHE A 230 -32.07 2.16 -6.78
CA PHE A 230 -30.71 1.65 -6.57
C PHE A 230 -30.47 1.13 -5.16
N GLU A 231 -31.19 1.65 -4.15
CA GLU A 231 -31.08 1.25 -2.75
C GLU A 231 -31.49 -0.22 -2.49
N TYR A 232 -32.21 -0.84 -3.43
CA TYR A 232 -32.62 -2.25 -3.36
C TYR A 232 -31.69 -3.18 -4.14
N VAL A 233 -30.72 -2.66 -4.89
CA VAL A 233 -29.77 -3.50 -5.63
C VAL A 233 -28.75 -4.07 -4.65
N ASP A 234 -28.62 -5.39 -4.62
CA ASP A 234 -27.62 -6.10 -3.82
C ASP A 234 -26.45 -6.61 -4.70
N ALA A 235 -25.31 -6.86 -4.07
CA ALA A 235 -24.11 -7.38 -4.72
C ALA A 235 -24.17 -8.91 -4.87
N PRO A 236 -23.63 -9.49 -5.97
CA PRO A 236 -23.50 -10.92 -6.14
C PRO A 236 -22.62 -11.54 -5.04
N ARG A 237 -23.05 -12.67 -4.47
CA ARG A 237 -22.33 -13.40 -3.39
C ARG A 237 -21.54 -14.62 -3.89
N ARG A 238 -21.75 -15.00 -5.15
CA ARG A 238 -21.06 -16.07 -5.86
C ARG A 238 -21.26 -15.87 -7.35
N PHE A 239 -20.44 -16.53 -8.18
CA PHE A 239 -20.70 -16.59 -9.61
C PHE A 239 -21.87 -17.54 -9.90
N SER A 240 -22.89 -17.05 -10.59
CA SER A 240 -24.10 -17.82 -10.91
C SER A 240 -24.64 -17.49 -12.30
N ALA A 241 -23.80 -16.99 -13.20
CA ALA A 241 -24.19 -16.71 -14.57
C ALA A 241 -24.38 -18.00 -15.35
N GLU A 242 -25.54 -18.15 -16.00
CA GLU A 242 -25.84 -19.27 -16.90
C GLU A 242 -25.65 -18.88 -18.36
N THR A 243 -25.85 -17.59 -18.66
CA THR A 243 -25.75 -17.04 -20.02
C THR A 243 -24.88 -15.79 -20.04
N HIS A 244 -24.40 -15.40 -21.22
CA HIS A 244 -23.64 -14.15 -21.40
C HIS A 244 -24.42 -12.90 -20.94
N LYS A 245 -25.75 -12.98 -20.87
CA LYS A 245 -26.62 -11.89 -20.43
C LYS A 245 -26.62 -11.69 -18.90
N ASP A 246 -26.14 -12.66 -18.14
CA ASP A 246 -26.00 -12.58 -16.66
C ASP A 246 -24.66 -11.97 -16.24
N ILE A 247 -23.70 -11.90 -17.17
CA ILE A 247 -22.35 -11.40 -16.92
C ILE A 247 -22.34 -9.98 -16.34
N PRO A 248 -23.14 -9.00 -16.84
CA PRO A 248 -23.10 -7.63 -16.32
C PRO A 248 -23.27 -7.51 -14.80
N PHE A 249 -24.17 -8.30 -14.21
CA PHE A 249 -24.41 -8.30 -12.76
C PHE A 249 -23.15 -8.68 -11.96
N HIS A 250 -22.36 -9.62 -12.48
CA HIS A 250 -21.10 -10.05 -11.84
C HIS A 250 -19.95 -9.10 -12.14
N THR A 251 -19.82 -8.62 -13.38
CA THR A 251 -18.71 -7.75 -13.77
C THR A 251 -18.80 -6.38 -13.14
N ASP A 252 -19.99 -5.85 -12.90
CA ASP A 252 -20.16 -4.56 -12.24
C ASP A 252 -19.69 -4.57 -10.79
N TRP A 253 -19.85 -5.71 -10.10
CA TRP A 253 -19.30 -5.89 -8.77
C TRP A 253 -17.78 -5.94 -8.79
N ILE A 254 -17.19 -6.65 -9.76
CA ILE A 254 -15.73 -6.69 -9.94
C ILE A 254 -15.19 -5.29 -10.26
N GLU A 255 -15.85 -4.55 -11.15
CA GLU A 255 -15.50 -3.18 -11.51
C GLU A 255 -15.65 -2.23 -10.32
N TYR A 256 -16.70 -2.36 -9.52
CA TYR A 256 -16.84 -1.61 -8.28
C TYR A 256 -15.69 -1.92 -7.31
N ARG A 257 -15.25 -3.17 -7.21
CA ARG A 257 -14.13 -3.52 -6.33
C ARG A 257 -12.82 -2.92 -6.79
N GLU A 258 -12.58 -2.87 -8.09
CA GLU A 258 -11.44 -2.12 -8.67
C GLU A 258 -11.56 -0.62 -8.37
N PHE A 259 -12.74 -0.02 -8.59
CA PHE A 259 -13.04 1.36 -8.24
C PHE A 259 -12.85 1.65 -6.75
N TYR A 260 -13.25 0.73 -5.87
CA TYR A 260 -13.12 0.83 -4.43
C TYR A 260 -11.66 0.99 -4.03
N LEU A 261 -10.74 0.20 -4.60
CA LEU A 261 -9.30 0.30 -4.32
C LEU A 261 -8.77 1.68 -4.74
N ILE A 262 -9.08 2.10 -5.97
CA ILE A 262 -8.64 3.40 -6.51
C ILE A 262 -9.19 4.56 -5.69
N ASN A 263 -10.50 4.57 -5.43
CA ASN A 263 -11.18 5.63 -4.70
C ASN A 263 -10.71 5.71 -3.25
N SER A 264 -10.41 4.58 -2.61
CA SER A 264 -9.83 4.54 -1.27
C SER A 264 -8.48 5.25 -1.22
N MET A 265 -7.59 4.92 -2.16
CA MET A 265 -6.28 5.57 -2.28
C MET A 265 -6.39 7.05 -2.63
N ASP A 266 -7.30 7.43 -3.53
CA ASP A 266 -7.57 8.83 -3.88
C ASP A 266 -8.03 9.65 -2.66
N ARG A 267 -8.92 9.10 -1.83
CA ARG A 267 -9.37 9.76 -0.59
C ARG A 267 -8.21 9.97 0.38
N LEU A 268 -7.39 8.94 0.62
CA LEU A 268 -6.21 9.07 1.48
C LEU A 268 -5.21 10.08 0.91
N ALA A 269 -4.93 10.03 -0.39
CA ALA A 269 -4.04 10.97 -1.06
C ALA A 269 -4.54 12.42 -0.93
N LYS A 270 -5.84 12.67 -1.13
CA LYS A 270 -6.44 13.99 -0.92
C LYS A 270 -6.28 14.48 0.53
N MET A 271 -6.41 13.59 1.51
CA MET A 271 -6.16 13.94 2.91
C MET A 271 -4.70 14.32 3.15
N ILE A 272 -3.75 13.62 2.53
CA ILE A 272 -2.32 13.94 2.58
C ILE A 272 -2.05 15.32 1.92
N ARG A 273 -2.58 15.53 0.71
CA ARG A 273 -2.45 16.81 -0.02
C ARG A 273 -3.05 17.98 0.75
N ALA A 274 -4.20 17.81 1.39
CA ALA A 274 -4.85 18.83 2.20
C ALA A 274 -4.01 19.30 3.40
N ARG A 275 -2.99 18.53 3.80
CA ARG A 275 -2.04 18.87 4.88
C ARG A 275 -0.77 19.54 4.37
N GLY A 276 -0.70 19.92 3.09
CA GLY A 276 0.43 20.65 2.52
C GLY A 276 1.61 19.77 2.09
N PHE A 277 1.40 18.46 1.97
CA PHE A 277 2.41 17.53 1.49
C PHE A 277 2.36 17.45 -0.05
N THR A 278 3.46 17.76 -0.73
CA THR A 278 3.49 18.06 -2.17
C THR A 278 4.34 17.12 -2.99
N VAL A 279 5.22 16.33 -2.36
CA VAL A 279 6.07 15.36 -3.05
C VAL A 279 5.25 14.19 -3.63
N PRO A 280 5.75 13.45 -4.63
CA PRO A 280 5.04 12.33 -5.23
C PRO A 280 4.43 11.35 -4.22
N LEU A 281 3.19 10.95 -4.48
CA LEU A 281 2.49 9.89 -3.75
C LEU A 281 2.45 8.62 -4.60
N PHE A 282 2.70 7.49 -3.98
CA PHE A 282 2.64 6.19 -4.66
C PHE A 282 1.94 5.14 -3.81
N HIS A 283 1.64 3.99 -4.42
CA HIS A 283 1.16 2.82 -3.71
C HIS A 283 1.89 1.58 -4.20
N ASN A 284 1.94 0.56 -3.36
CA ASN A 284 2.40 -0.77 -3.70
C ASN A 284 1.23 -1.75 -3.66
N TYR A 285 1.14 -2.63 -4.66
CA TYR A 285 0.25 -3.77 -4.57
C TYR A 285 1.04 -5.01 -4.13
N PRO A 286 0.42 -5.87 -3.30
CA PRO A 286 1.01 -7.14 -2.98
C PRO A 286 1.03 -7.97 -4.26
N HIS A 287 2.03 -8.82 -4.40
CA HIS A 287 2.08 -9.69 -5.56
C HIS A 287 0.93 -10.72 -5.54
N PRO A 288 0.06 -10.81 -6.57
CA PRO A 288 -1.09 -11.73 -6.60
C PRO A 288 -0.73 -13.24 -6.67
N LEU A 289 0.54 -13.58 -6.91
CA LEU A 289 1.09 -14.95 -6.99
C LEU A 289 2.27 -15.18 -6.01
N GLY A 290 2.29 -14.52 -4.85
CA GLY A 290 3.38 -14.68 -3.89
C GLY A 290 3.59 -16.14 -3.46
N PRO A 291 4.80 -16.54 -3.00
CA PRO A 291 5.11 -17.94 -2.68
C PRO A 291 4.44 -18.47 -1.39
N GLY A 292 3.55 -17.67 -0.80
CA GLY A 292 2.80 -17.94 0.41
C GLY A 292 1.33 -18.29 0.22
N GLY A 293 0.87 -18.62 -1.01
CA GLY A 293 -0.40 -19.33 -1.16
C GLY A 293 -1.58 -18.55 -1.74
N SER A 294 -1.41 -17.97 -2.92
CA SER A 294 -2.53 -17.82 -3.86
C SER A 294 -2.17 -18.39 -5.23
N VAL A 295 -1.78 -19.67 -5.26
CA VAL A 295 -2.19 -20.49 -6.40
C VAL A 295 -3.68 -20.77 -6.19
N SER A 296 -4.50 -20.44 -7.20
CA SER A 296 -5.91 -20.83 -7.42
C SER A 296 -7.00 -19.77 -7.15
N GLY A 297 -7.27 -18.89 -8.13
CA GLY A 297 -8.54 -18.17 -8.20
C GLY A 297 -8.60 -16.99 -9.17
N ILE A 298 -9.82 -16.60 -9.54
CA ILE A 298 -10.09 -15.28 -10.13
C ILE A 298 -9.83 -14.24 -9.02
N THR A 299 -8.87 -13.35 -9.23
CA THR A 299 -8.60 -12.21 -8.34
C THR A 299 -9.29 -10.96 -8.89
N THR A 300 -9.60 -10.01 -8.01
CA THR A 300 -9.98 -8.66 -8.46
C THR A 300 -8.78 -8.05 -9.20
N PRO A 301 -8.96 -7.50 -10.41
CA PRO A 301 -7.87 -6.90 -11.15
C PRO A 301 -7.37 -5.64 -10.43
N PHE A 302 -6.05 -5.46 -10.39
CA PHE A 302 -5.43 -4.19 -9.97
C PHE A 302 -5.26 -3.30 -11.20
N ASN A 303 -6.00 -2.20 -11.27
CA ASN A 303 -5.87 -1.23 -12.35
C ASN A 303 -4.85 -0.15 -11.99
N LEU A 304 -3.60 -0.40 -12.36
CA LEU A 304 -2.48 0.52 -12.12
C LEU A 304 -2.68 1.85 -12.83
N ILE A 305 -3.15 1.82 -14.08
CA ILE A 305 -3.34 3.01 -14.90
C ILE A 305 -4.38 3.93 -14.24
N GLY A 306 -5.52 3.35 -13.82
CA GLY A 306 -6.57 4.07 -13.11
C GLY A 306 -6.11 4.61 -11.76
N LEU A 307 -5.26 3.87 -11.03
CA LEU A 307 -4.69 4.37 -9.77
C LEU A 307 -3.68 5.51 -10.00
N GLU A 308 -2.88 5.46 -11.06
CA GLU A 308 -1.96 6.55 -11.44
C GLU A 308 -2.66 7.80 -12.00
N GLU A 309 -3.97 7.75 -12.25
CA GLU A 309 -4.74 8.99 -12.42
C GLU A 309 -4.89 9.77 -11.10
N LYS A 310 -4.74 9.07 -9.96
CA LYS A 310 -4.94 9.63 -8.61
C LYS A 310 -3.61 9.80 -7.86
N LEU A 311 -2.66 8.90 -8.12
CA LEU A 311 -1.31 8.90 -7.54
C LEU A 311 -0.25 9.18 -8.63
N ASP A 312 0.97 9.46 -8.21
CA ASP A 312 2.06 9.82 -9.13
C ASP A 312 2.71 8.59 -9.78
N PHE A 313 2.79 7.46 -9.07
CA PHE A 313 3.21 6.16 -9.62
C PHE A 313 2.72 4.98 -8.76
N VAL A 314 2.75 3.76 -9.31
CA VAL A 314 2.42 2.51 -8.60
C VAL A 314 3.51 1.46 -8.83
N GLY A 315 3.80 0.67 -7.79
CA GLY A 315 4.74 -0.45 -7.85
C GLY A 315 4.12 -1.77 -7.40
N PHE A 316 4.85 -2.86 -7.60
CA PHE A 316 4.53 -4.18 -7.02
C PHE A 316 5.69 -4.66 -6.17
N ASP A 317 5.34 -5.37 -5.11
CA ASP A 317 6.30 -6.03 -4.25
C ASP A 317 6.79 -7.32 -4.92
N ILE A 318 8.07 -7.64 -4.73
CA ILE A 318 8.69 -8.82 -5.33
C ILE A 318 9.48 -9.59 -4.26
N TYR A 319 8.88 -10.71 -3.87
CA TYR A 319 9.48 -11.76 -3.04
C TYR A 319 9.58 -13.04 -3.87
N SER A 320 10.58 -13.10 -4.76
CA SER A 320 10.77 -14.21 -5.70
C SER A 320 12.14 -14.87 -5.54
N ARG A 321 12.28 -16.06 -6.14
CA ARG A 321 13.52 -16.85 -6.21
C ARG A 321 14.02 -16.94 -7.64
N LYS A 322 15.26 -17.34 -7.84
CA LYS A 322 15.83 -17.49 -9.19
C LYS A 322 15.10 -18.53 -10.02
N GLU A 323 14.55 -19.57 -9.39
CA GLU A 323 13.74 -20.61 -10.06
C GLU A 323 12.39 -20.07 -10.58
N LEU A 324 11.94 -18.93 -10.05
CA LEU A 324 10.69 -18.24 -10.44
C LEU A 324 10.96 -17.13 -11.47
N TYR A 325 11.95 -17.30 -12.35
CA TYR A 325 12.31 -16.27 -13.33
C TYR A 325 11.15 -15.80 -14.22
N GLU A 326 10.35 -16.72 -14.77
CA GLU A 326 9.20 -16.33 -15.61
C GLU A 326 8.19 -15.49 -14.83
N HIS A 327 8.02 -15.77 -13.53
CA HIS A 327 7.20 -14.95 -12.65
C HIS A 327 7.81 -13.55 -12.49
N VAL A 328 9.09 -13.42 -12.16
CA VAL A 328 9.77 -12.11 -12.06
C VAL A 328 9.60 -11.31 -13.36
N LYS A 329 9.83 -11.96 -14.51
CA LYS A 329 9.69 -11.35 -15.83
C LYS A 329 8.27 -10.85 -16.09
N THR A 330 7.23 -11.64 -15.79
CA THR A 330 5.84 -11.23 -16.00
C THR A 330 5.49 -10.00 -15.17
N VAL A 331 5.87 -9.97 -13.89
CA VAL A 331 5.56 -8.85 -12.98
C VAL A 331 6.27 -7.59 -13.40
N VAL A 332 7.57 -7.70 -13.64
CA VAL A 332 8.38 -6.56 -14.05
C VAL A 332 7.88 -6.02 -15.39
N SER A 333 7.56 -6.88 -16.35
CA SER A 333 7.02 -6.45 -17.65
C SER A 333 5.71 -5.69 -17.49
N TYR A 334 4.83 -6.14 -16.58
CA TYR A 334 3.56 -5.47 -16.29
C TYR A 334 3.79 -4.07 -15.67
N VAL A 335 4.67 -3.98 -14.66
CA VAL A 335 5.02 -2.71 -14.01
C VAL A 335 5.70 -1.76 -15.00
N VAL A 336 6.67 -2.22 -15.77
CA VAL A 336 7.40 -1.42 -16.77
C VAL A 336 6.48 -0.94 -17.90
N GLY A 337 5.51 -1.77 -18.27
CA GLY A 337 4.51 -1.46 -19.30
C GLY A 337 3.44 -0.45 -18.83
N SER A 338 3.12 -0.43 -17.54
CA SER A 338 1.92 0.27 -17.03
C SER A 338 2.23 1.46 -16.12
N SER A 339 3.34 1.44 -15.37
CA SER A 339 3.66 2.45 -14.35
C SER A 339 4.45 3.64 -14.91
N ARG A 340 4.14 4.85 -14.43
CA ARG A 340 4.88 6.09 -14.69
C ARG A 340 6.31 6.07 -14.16
N TYR A 341 6.59 5.24 -13.15
CA TYR A 341 7.94 4.99 -12.67
C TYR A 341 8.09 3.52 -12.26
N PRO A 342 8.74 2.69 -13.09
CA PRO A 342 8.91 1.27 -12.80
C PRO A 342 9.78 1.05 -11.56
N TYR A 343 9.11 0.81 -10.44
CA TYR A 343 9.70 0.77 -9.11
C TYR A 343 9.18 -0.45 -8.34
N ILE A 344 10.06 -1.08 -7.56
CA ILE A 344 9.73 -2.19 -6.64
C ILE A 344 9.76 -1.65 -5.20
N PRO A 345 8.61 -1.39 -4.56
CA PRO A 345 8.55 -0.81 -3.21
C PRO A 345 9.04 -1.76 -2.11
N GLU A 346 8.76 -3.05 -2.23
CA GLU A 346 9.35 -4.07 -1.38
C GLU A 346 10.04 -5.13 -2.22
N PHE A 347 11.36 -5.08 -2.19
CA PHE A 347 12.21 -6.03 -2.87
C PHE A 347 12.94 -6.86 -1.83
N ILE A 348 12.82 -8.18 -1.92
CA ILE A 348 13.34 -9.11 -0.92
C ILE A 348 14.77 -8.77 -0.43
N ALA A 349 14.88 -8.65 0.89
CA ALA A 349 16.11 -8.59 1.68
C ALA A 349 15.81 -9.20 3.05
N GLY A 350 16.25 -10.43 3.29
CA GLY A 350 15.80 -11.22 4.44
C GLY A 350 14.32 -11.65 4.36
N VAL A 351 13.78 -12.18 5.46
CA VAL A 351 12.44 -12.76 5.48
C VAL A 351 11.76 -12.78 6.86
N TRP A 352 10.43 -12.93 6.87
CA TRP A 352 9.65 -13.17 8.08
C TRP A 352 9.80 -14.62 8.61
N PRO A 353 9.68 -14.87 9.93
CA PRO A 353 9.97 -16.16 10.57
C PRO A 353 9.16 -17.36 10.09
N TRP A 354 7.94 -17.15 9.58
CA TRP A 354 7.07 -18.23 9.09
C TRP A 354 7.23 -18.51 7.60
N TYR A 355 8.22 -17.90 6.94
CA TYR A 355 8.55 -18.24 5.57
C TYR A 355 9.49 -19.44 5.52
N LEU A 356 9.03 -20.52 4.92
CA LEU A 356 9.72 -21.81 4.96
C LEU A 356 10.99 -21.87 4.08
N ASN A 357 11.22 -20.90 3.21
CA ASN A 357 12.40 -20.88 2.32
C ASN A 357 12.93 -19.45 2.09
N PRO A 358 13.77 -18.89 2.98
CA PRO A 358 14.28 -17.51 2.90
C PRO A 358 15.10 -17.18 1.65
N GLY A 359 15.50 -18.20 0.88
CA GLY A 359 16.45 -18.09 -0.23
C GLY A 359 17.79 -17.54 0.21
N GLY A 360 18.70 -17.37 -0.74
CA GLY A 360 20.07 -16.95 -0.48
C GLY A 360 20.49 -15.70 -1.27
N PHE A 361 21.75 -15.33 -1.08
CA PHE A 361 22.39 -14.24 -1.82
C PHE A 361 22.26 -14.42 -3.34
N GLU A 362 22.39 -15.65 -3.85
CA GLU A 362 22.28 -15.95 -5.28
C GLU A 362 20.87 -15.68 -5.82
N ASP A 363 19.82 -15.87 -5.00
CA ASP A 363 18.45 -15.51 -5.37
C ASP A 363 18.31 -14.00 -5.46
N GLU A 364 18.77 -13.28 -4.44
CA GLU A 364 18.71 -11.82 -4.43
C GLU A 364 19.47 -11.23 -5.60
N GLU A 365 20.69 -11.71 -5.88
CA GLU A 365 21.51 -11.25 -6.99
C GLU A 365 20.82 -11.51 -8.34
N PHE A 366 20.36 -12.75 -8.56
CA PHE A 366 19.72 -13.14 -9.82
C PHE A 366 18.43 -12.35 -10.07
N VAL A 367 17.53 -12.29 -9.08
CA VAL A 367 16.23 -11.60 -9.23
C VAL A 367 16.44 -10.11 -9.44
N THR A 368 17.45 -9.50 -8.81
CA THR A 368 17.79 -8.09 -9.02
C THR A 368 18.27 -7.82 -10.43
N LYS A 369 19.21 -8.65 -10.93
CA LYS A 369 19.69 -8.54 -12.30
C LYS A 369 18.55 -8.74 -13.30
N ALA A 370 17.68 -9.72 -13.06
CA ALA A 370 16.51 -9.97 -13.91
C ALA A 370 15.56 -8.76 -13.92
N ALA A 371 15.23 -8.19 -12.76
CA ALA A 371 14.34 -7.04 -12.67
C ALA A 371 14.91 -5.80 -13.38
N LEU A 372 16.20 -5.50 -13.18
CA LEU A 372 16.87 -4.39 -13.86
C LEU A 372 16.96 -4.61 -15.37
N MET A 373 17.27 -5.83 -15.81
CA MET A 373 17.32 -6.21 -17.24
C MET A 373 15.95 -6.01 -17.92
N HIS A 374 14.86 -6.32 -17.23
CA HIS A 374 13.49 -6.14 -17.74
C HIS A 374 12.97 -4.70 -17.60
N GLY A 375 13.77 -3.77 -17.06
CA GLY A 375 13.52 -2.33 -17.17
C GLY A 375 13.10 -1.62 -15.89
N ILE A 376 13.13 -2.27 -14.73
CA ILE A 376 12.97 -1.59 -13.43
C ILE A 376 14.01 -0.47 -13.28
N LYS A 377 13.58 0.66 -12.73
CA LYS A 377 14.37 1.90 -12.61
C LYS A 377 14.71 2.27 -11.17
N GLY A 378 14.16 1.56 -10.20
CA GLY A 378 14.50 1.70 -8.79
C GLY A 378 13.83 0.62 -7.96
N PHE A 379 14.28 0.46 -6.73
CA PHE A 379 13.72 -0.50 -5.79
C PHE A 379 13.99 -0.06 -4.35
N SER A 380 13.27 -0.68 -3.41
CA SER A 380 13.50 -0.59 -1.99
C SER A 380 13.73 -1.99 -1.42
N ARG A 381 14.93 -2.25 -0.90
CA ARG A 381 15.24 -3.52 -0.22
C ARG A 381 14.51 -3.58 1.11
N TYR A 382 13.60 -4.53 1.25
CA TYR A 382 12.73 -4.65 2.40
C TYR A 382 12.96 -6.02 3.07
N MET A 383 13.59 -6.10 4.25
CA MET A 383 14.30 -5.02 5.00
C MET A 383 15.78 -5.30 5.16
N ILE A 384 16.56 -4.22 5.13
CA ILE A 384 18.03 -4.27 5.20
C ILE A 384 18.58 -4.18 6.63
N VAL A 385 17.71 -4.17 7.64
CA VAL A 385 18.11 -4.19 9.05
C VAL A 385 17.35 -5.29 9.77
N GLU A 386 18.09 -6.22 10.35
CA GLU A 386 17.51 -7.32 11.12
C GLU A 386 16.78 -6.81 12.36
N ARG A 387 15.63 -7.41 12.68
CA ARG A 387 14.76 -6.96 13.78
C ARG A 387 13.80 -8.04 14.26
N ASN A 388 13.05 -7.77 15.33
CA ASN A 388 12.02 -8.70 15.80
C ASN A 388 11.04 -9.09 14.67
N ARG A 389 10.87 -10.39 14.38
CA ARG A 389 10.07 -10.96 13.27
C ARG A 389 10.61 -10.69 11.86
N TRP A 390 11.90 -10.43 11.70
CA TRP A 390 12.58 -10.36 10.40
C TRP A 390 14.01 -10.86 10.53
N LEU A 391 14.41 -11.79 9.68
CA LEU A 391 15.66 -12.54 9.80
C LEU A 391 16.44 -12.49 8.49
N ALA A 392 17.76 -12.68 8.58
CA ALA A 392 18.66 -12.78 7.43
C ALA A 392 18.68 -11.52 6.54
N SER A 393 18.59 -10.36 7.17
CA SER A 393 18.94 -9.11 6.49
C SER A 393 20.44 -9.09 6.15
N PRO A 394 20.84 -8.42 5.06
CA PRO A 394 22.25 -8.29 4.64
C PRO A 394 23.20 -7.70 5.68
#